data_AF-A0A7C3J763-F1
#
_entry.id   AF-A0A7C3J763-F1
#
_cell.length_a   1.000
_cell.length_b   1.000
_cell.length_c   1.000
_cell.angle_alpha   90.00
_cell.angle_beta   90.00
_cell.angle_gamma   90.00
#
_symmetry.space_group_name_H-M   'P 1'
#
loop_
_entity.id
_entity.type
_entity.pdbx_description
1 polymer ?
#
loop_
_entity_poly.entity_id
_entity_poly.type
_entity_poly.pdbx_seq_one_letter_code
_entity_poly.pdbx_strand_id
1 'polypeptide(L)'
;HLYLRYWLMGAVAKIWDNHPNYLLVLHGQQCLGKSYFVRWLGNVLPAYFAQSPISLQGRDKYIDLTTRFIWEISEIEPGKKKACDQEFQATTLEELITSVLIRLRLPYEREHQMYPATASLVMTQNGVGFPVSRSMLICRLTEVDWHYATEMNPHQVWAQAVAAYGQLRQTASTHQLAPLLELQQKINRAYER
;
A
#
# COMPACT_ATOMS: atom_id res chain seq x y z
N HIS A 1 10.51 11.79 5.65
CA HIS A 1 9.64 10.97 4.76
C HIS A 1 10.37 9.78 4.13
N LEU A 2 10.97 8.91 4.95
CA LEU A 2 11.75 7.78 4.45
C LEU A 2 10.86 6.62 3.99
N TYR A 3 9.79 6.33 4.74
CA TYR A 3 8.79 5.30 4.38
C TYR A 3 8.05 5.58 3.08
N LEU A 4 7.68 6.83 2.83
CA LEU A 4 7.03 7.22 1.57
C LEU A 4 7.96 6.95 0.38
N ARG A 5 9.25 7.32 0.48
CA ARG A 5 10.22 7.05 -0.57
C ARG A 5 10.37 5.55 -0.84
N TYR A 6 10.44 4.73 0.20
CA TYR A 6 10.51 3.27 0.04
C TYR A 6 9.28 2.70 -0.62
N TRP A 7 8.10 3.12 -0.17
CA TRP A 7 6.85 2.68 -0.75
C TRP A 7 6.72 3.07 -2.23
N LEU A 8 7.14 4.29 -2.60
CA LEU A 8 7.17 4.74 -4.00
C LEU A 8 8.12 3.90 -4.85
N MET A 9 9.33 3.63 -4.38
CA MET A 9 10.28 2.76 -5.10
C MET A 9 9.75 1.32 -5.21
N GLY A 10 9.11 0.80 -4.16
CA GLY A 10 8.46 -0.52 -4.17
C GLY A 10 7.28 -0.59 -5.15
N ALA A 11 6.51 0.49 -5.29
CA ALA A 11 5.42 0.56 -6.25
C ALA A 11 5.95 0.51 -7.71
N VAL A 12 7.07 1.15 -7.99
CA VAL A 12 7.75 1.05 -9.29
C VAL A 12 8.29 -0.37 -9.51
N ALA A 13 8.95 -0.95 -8.49
CA ALA A 13 9.46 -2.32 -8.54
C ALA A 13 8.36 -3.36 -8.81
N LYS A 14 7.16 -3.12 -8.28
CA LYS A 14 5.98 -3.98 -8.48
C LYS A 14 5.55 -4.03 -9.93
N ILE A 15 5.59 -2.91 -10.65
CA ILE A 15 5.26 -2.88 -12.09
C ILE A 15 6.38 -3.51 -12.94
N TRP A 16 7.63 -3.19 -12.65
CA TRP A 16 8.74 -3.57 -13.53
C TRP A 16 9.20 -5.01 -13.34
N ASP A 17 9.33 -5.45 -12.10
CA ASP A 17 9.95 -6.73 -11.74
C ASP A 17 8.98 -7.66 -10.98
N ASN A 18 7.68 -7.32 -10.91
CA ASN A 18 6.67 -8.07 -10.16
C ASN A 18 7.05 -8.28 -8.69
N HIS A 19 7.75 -7.31 -8.08
CA HIS A 19 8.17 -7.42 -6.68
C HIS A 19 7.02 -7.06 -5.72
N PRO A 20 6.85 -7.78 -4.58
CA PRO A 20 5.87 -7.38 -3.58
C PRO A 20 6.22 -5.99 -3.01
N ASN A 21 5.21 -5.19 -2.71
CA ASN A 21 5.37 -3.86 -2.13
C ASN A 21 4.70 -3.80 -0.76
N TYR A 22 5.37 -3.19 0.21
CA TYR A 22 4.83 -3.01 1.56
C TYR A 22 3.54 -2.18 1.54
N LEU A 23 2.64 -2.42 2.50
CA LEU A 23 1.46 -1.57 2.72
C LEU A 23 1.87 -0.28 3.43
N LEU A 24 1.57 0.88 2.86
CA LEU A 24 1.76 2.16 3.55
C LEU A 24 0.56 2.46 4.43
N VAL A 25 0.78 2.67 5.73
CA VAL A 25 -0.30 3.02 6.67
C VAL A 25 -0.11 4.47 7.12
N LEU A 26 -1.08 5.32 6.77
CA LEU A 26 -1.15 6.71 7.21
C LEU A 26 -2.04 6.79 8.46
N HIS A 27 -1.41 6.83 9.63
CA HIS A 27 -2.08 6.89 10.92
C HIS A 27 -2.00 8.31 11.49
N GLY A 28 -3.13 8.88 11.88
CA GLY A 28 -3.17 10.22 12.48
C GLY A 28 -4.60 10.61 12.86
N GLN A 29 -4.80 11.83 13.36
CA GLN A 29 -6.14 12.34 13.65
C GLN A 29 -7.01 12.39 12.38
N GLN A 30 -8.32 12.39 12.57
CA GLN A 30 -9.28 12.58 11.49
C GLN A 30 -9.11 13.97 10.88
N CYS A 31 -9.53 14.16 9.62
CA CYS A 31 -9.51 15.45 8.92
C CYS A 31 -8.12 16.05 8.62
N LEU A 32 -7.02 15.29 8.81
CA LEU A 32 -5.67 15.73 8.42
C LEU A 32 -5.41 15.78 6.89
N GLY A 33 -6.38 15.38 6.06
CA GLY A 33 -6.17 15.33 4.60
C GLY A 33 -5.43 14.09 4.09
N LYS A 34 -5.37 13.01 4.89
CA LYS A 34 -4.71 11.74 4.52
C LYS A 34 -5.19 11.19 3.17
N SER A 35 -6.50 11.00 3.00
CA SER A 35 -7.07 10.52 1.74
C SER A 35 -6.88 11.50 0.59
N TYR A 36 -6.89 12.80 0.87
CA TYR A 36 -6.62 13.82 -0.15
C TYR A 36 -5.19 13.71 -0.68
N PHE A 37 -4.21 13.51 0.21
CA PHE A 37 -2.81 13.30 -0.17
C PHE A 37 -2.64 12.04 -1.04
N VAL A 38 -3.26 10.92 -0.65
CA VAL A 38 -3.17 9.66 -1.42
C VAL A 38 -3.81 9.81 -2.79
N ARG A 39 -4.98 10.47 -2.87
CA ARG A 39 -5.63 10.81 -4.14
C ARG A 39 -4.77 11.74 -5.01
N TRP A 40 -4.16 12.76 -4.42
CA TRP A 40 -3.24 13.67 -5.13
C TRP A 40 -2.06 12.90 -5.74
N LEU A 41 -1.48 11.96 -4.99
CA LEU A 41 -0.39 11.10 -5.47
C LEU A 41 -0.82 10.20 -6.62
N GLY A 42 -2.05 9.68 -6.57
CA GLY A 42 -2.64 8.82 -7.60
C GLY A 42 -3.19 9.56 -8.82
N ASN A 43 -3.27 10.89 -8.78
CA ASN A 43 -3.81 11.70 -9.88
C ASN A 43 -2.95 11.65 -11.17
N VAL A 44 -1.74 11.08 -11.10
CA VAL A 44 -0.93 10.78 -12.29
C VAL A 44 -1.61 9.76 -13.22
N LEU A 45 -2.38 8.83 -12.64
CA LEU A 45 -3.11 7.78 -13.36
C LEU A 45 -4.51 7.61 -12.74
N PRO A 46 -5.42 8.57 -12.95
CA PRO A 46 -6.70 8.61 -12.22
C PRO A 46 -7.59 7.41 -12.50
N ALA A 47 -7.54 6.83 -13.70
CA ALA A 47 -8.30 5.62 -14.04
C ALA A 47 -7.85 4.38 -13.24
N TYR A 48 -6.59 4.36 -12.79
CA TYR A 48 -5.99 3.25 -12.05
C TYR A 48 -5.90 3.52 -10.54
N PHE A 49 -6.45 4.64 -10.08
CA PHE A 49 -6.63 4.93 -8.67
C PHE A 49 -7.98 4.39 -8.20
N ALA A 50 -7.98 3.66 -7.08
CA ALA A 50 -9.20 3.23 -6.42
C ALA A 50 -9.17 3.61 -4.95
N GLN A 51 -10.30 4.10 -4.46
CA GLN A 51 -10.58 4.25 -3.04
C GLN A 51 -11.79 3.38 -2.74
N SER A 52 -11.60 2.31 -1.99
CA SER A 52 -12.68 1.40 -1.65
C SER A 52 -12.41 0.70 -0.32
N PRO A 53 -13.47 0.33 0.41
CA PRO A 53 -13.31 -0.56 1.55
C PRO A 53 -12.80 -1.91 1.05
N ILE A 54 -11.98 -2.56 1.87
CA ILE A 54 -11.57 -3.93 1.57
C ILE A 54 -12.61 -4.89 2.16
N SER A 55 -13.31 -5.60 1.28
CA SER A 55 -14.13 -6.72 1.73
C SER A 55 -13.23 -7.91 1.99
N LEU A 56 -13.23 -8.38 3.24
CA LEU A 56 -12.47 -9.58 3.63
C LEU A 56 -13.05 -10.84 2.97
N GLN A 57 -14.33 -10.78 2.58
CA GLN A 57 -15.05 -11.86 1.95
C GLN A 57 -15.14 -11.63 0.43
N GLY A 58 -14.95 -12.70 -0.35
CA GLY A 58 -15.06 -12.62 -1.80
C GLY A 58 -13.72 -12.46 -2.53
N ARG A 59 -13.79 -12.67 -3.85
CA ARG A 59 -12.63 -12.67 -4.75
C ARG A 59 -12.46 -11.35 -5.52
N ASP A 60 -13.39 -10.41 -5.34
CA ASP A 60 -13.39 -9.15 -6.07
C ASP A 60 -12.20 -8.26 -5.67
N LYS A 61 -11.73 -8.39 -4.42
CA LYS A 61 -10.49 -7.73 -3.95
C LYS A 61 -9.27 -8.04 -4.84
N TYR A 62 -9.19 -9.22 -5.43
CA TYR A 62 -8.08 -9.57 -6.30
C TYR A 62 -8.21 -8.92 -7.68
N ILE A 63 -9.44 -8.61 -8.13
CA ILE A 63 -9.69 -7.86 -9.37
C ILE A 63 -9.15 -6.45 -9.20
N ASP A 64 -9.46 -5.78 -8.09
CA ASP A 64 -8.90 -4.46 -7.80
C ASP A 64 -7.37 -4.52 -7.65
N LEU A 65 -6.83 -5.55 -7.00
CA LEU A 65 -5.38 -5.74 -6.86
C LEU A 65 -4.65 -5.89 -8.21
N THR A 66 -5.33 -6.41 -9.23
CA THR A 66 -4.79 -6.66 -10.56
C THR A 66 -5.02 -5.50 -11.53
N THR A 67 -6.12 -4.76 -11.35
CA THR A 67 -6.55 -3.74 -12.31
C THR A 67 -6.13 -2.33 -11.92
N ARG A 68 -5.74 -2.12 -10.65
CA ARG A 68 -5.37 -0.80 -10.12
C ARG A 68 -3.86 -0.64 -9.99
N PHE A 69 -3.42 0.61 -9.98
CA PHE A 69 -2.04 1.00 -9.69
C PHE A 69 -1.88 1.37 -8.22
N ILE A 70 -2.78 2.21 -7.71
CA ILE A 70 -2.84 2.59 -6.30
C ILE A 70 -4.22 2.29 -5.78
N TRP A 71 -4.26 1.57 -4.68
CA TRP A 71 -5.49 1.24 -4.00
C TRP A 71 -5.44 1.76 -2.56
N GLU A 72 -6.25 2.78 -2.29
CA GLU A 72 -6.50 3.30 -0.95
C GLU A 72 -7.58 2.48 -0.25
N ILE A 73 -7.20 1.81 0.83
CA ILE A 73 -8.07 1.11 1.76
C ILE A 73 -8.56 2.13 2.79
N SER A 74 -9.79 2.61 2.60
CA SER A 74 -10.41 3.60 3.48
C SER A 74 -10.90 2.98 4.79
N GLU A 75 -11.51 1.79 4.71
CA GLU A 75 -12.02 1.02 5.84
C GLU A 75 -11.89 -0.48 5.58
N ILE A 76 -11.78 -1.25 6.66
CA ILE A 76 -11.81 -2.72 6.60
C ILE A 76 -13.18 -3.15 7.09
N GLU A 77 -13.95 -3.81 6.22
CA GLU A 77 -15.28 -4.30 6.62
C GLU A 77 -15.12 -5.34 7.75
N PRO A 78 -15.90 -5.23 8.84
CA PRO A 78 -15.83 -6.19 9.93
C PRO A 78 -16.22 -7.59 9.45
N GLY A 79 -15.49 -8.60 9.92
CA GLY A 79 -15.78 -10.00 9.66
C GLY A 79 -16.99 -10.51 10.45
N LYS A 80 -17.28 -11.80 10.33
CA LYS A 80 -18.42 -12.43 11.04
C LYS A 80 -18.18 -12.62 12.55
N LYS A 81 -16.97 -12.35 13.12
CA LYS A 81 -16.64 -12.60 14.54
C LYS A 81 -15.60 -11.61 15.14
N LYS A 82 -16.09 -10.68 15.99
CA LYS A 82 -15.34 -9.56 16.63
C LYS A 82 -13.94 -9.82 17.20
N ALA A 83 -13.65 -11.00 17.78
CA ALA A 83 -12.35 -11.29 18.40
C ALA A 83 -11.32 -11.94 17.45
N CYS A 84 -11.78 -12.61 16.39
CA CYS A 84 -10.93 -13.20 15.36
C CYS A 84 -10.67 -12.21 14.21
N ASP A 85 -11.38 -11.08 14.20
CA ASP A 85 -11.38 -10.15 13.09
C ASP A 85 -10.01 -9.48 12.88
N GLN A 86 -9.25 -9.10 13.93
CA GLN A 86 -7.97 -8.39 13.73
C GLN A 86 -6.85 -9.27 13.17
N GLU A 87 -6.65 -10.48 13.71
CA GLU A 87 -5.64 -11.43 13.19
C GLU A 87 -5.99 -11.90 11.78
N PHE A 88 -7.27 -12.16 11.53
CA PHE A 88 -7.76 -12.54 10.21
C PHE A 88 -7.58 -11.40 9.19
N GLN A 89 -7.83 -10.16 9.59
CA GLN A 89 -7.57 -8.97 8.78
C GLN A 89 -6.07 -8.83 8.49
N ALA A 90 -5.20 -8.97 9.49
CA ALA A 90 -3.75 -8.90 9.32
C ALA A 90 -3.25 -9.97 8.32
N THR A 91 -3.73 -11.21 8.46
CA THR A 91 -3.38 -12.31 7.56
C THR A 91 -3.86 -12.05 6.13
N THR A 92 -5.09 -11.57 5.96
CA THR A 92 -5.66 -11.22 4.64
C THR A 92 -4.86 -10.09 3.98
N LEU A 93 -4.44 -9.08 4.74
CA LEU A 93 -3.60 -7.99 4.23
C LEU A 93 -2.21 -8.50 3.86
N GLU A 94 -1.59 -9.36 4.67
CA GLU A 94 -0.30 -9.99 4.31
C GLU A 94 -0.38 -10.78 3.01
N GLU A 95 -1.46 -11.52 2.79
CA GLU A 95 -1.68 -12.25 1.55
C GLU A 95 -1.69 -11.31 0.34
N LEU A 96 -2.45 -10.20 0.41
CA LEU A 96 -2.53 -9.23 -0.69
C LEU A 96 -1.20 -8.52 -0.94
N ILE A 97 -0.48 -8.16 0.13
CA ILE A 97 0.84 -7.51 0.06
C ILE A 97 1.87 -8.44 -0.62
N THR A 98 1.86 -9.71 -0.24
CA THR A 98 2.86 -10.70 -0.67
C THR A 98 2.55 -11.29 -2.05
N SER A 99 1.29 -11.21 -2.49
CA SER A 99 0.88 -11.74 -3.78
C SER A 99 1.59 -11.02 -4.94
N VAL A 100 2.20 -11.83 -5.81
CA VAL A 100 2.93 -11.38 -7.00
C VAL A 100 2.13 -11.68 -8.27
N LEU A 101 1.65 -12.92 -8.38
CA LEU A 101 0.77 -13.39 -9.43
C LEU A 101 -0.48 -13.97 -8.79
N ILE A 102 -1.65 -13.67 -9.36
CA ILE A 102 -2.93 -14.10 -8.87
C ILE A 102 -3.66 -14.87 -9.97
N ARG A 103 -4.19 -16.04 -9.60
CA ARG A 103 -5.03 -16.83 -10.49
C ARG A 103 -6.48 -16.40 -10.35
N LEU A 104 -6.99 -15.70 -11.37
CA LEU A 104 -8.33 -15.12 -11.36
C LEU A 104 -9.16 -15.60 -12.54
N ARG A 105 -10.47 -15.69 -12.33
CA ARG A 105 -11.46 -15.82 -13.40
C ARG A 105 -12.35 -14.60 -13.31
N LEU A 106 -12.24 -13.72 -14.30
CA LEU A 106 -13.08 -12.53 -14.37
C LEU A 106 -14.55 -12.93 -14.56
N PRO A 107 -15.50 -12.06 -14.21
CA PRO A 107 -16.91 -12.31 -14.52
C PRO A 107 -17.09 -12.68 -16.00
N TYR A 108 -17.88 -13.71 -16.26
CA TYR A 108 -18.16 -14.25 -17.61
C TYR A 108 -17.00 -14.95 -18.34
N GLU A 109 -15.78 -14.94 -17.78
CA GLU A 109 -14.69 -15.75 -18.31
C GLU A 109 -14.90 -17.23 -18.02
N ARG A 110 -14.52 -18.08 -18.98
CA ARG A 110 -14.67 -19.54 -18.85
C ARG A 110 -13.55 -20.14 -18.03
N GLU A 111 -12.34 -19.62 -18.18
CA GLU A 111 -11.11 -20.20 -17.63
C GLU A 111 -10.40 -19.24 -16.68
N HIS A 112 -9.60 -19.82 -15.80
CA HIS A 112 -8.74 -19.06 -14.90
C HIS A 112 -7.46 -18.65 -15.63
N GLN A 113 -7.12 -17.37 -15.57
CA GLN A 113 -5.88 -16.84 -16.10
C GLN A 113 -5.00 -16.30 -14.96
N MET A 114 -3.70 -16.20 -15.23
CA MET A 114 -2.73 -15.65 -14.30
C MET A 114 -2.57 -14.16 -14.59
N TYR A 115 -2.76 -13.33 -13.56
CA TYR A 115 -2.60 -11.90 -13.65
C TYR A 115 -1.58 -11.40 -12.63
N PRO A 116 -0.75 -10.41 -12.99
CA PRO A 116 0.15 -9.77 -12.02
C PRO A 116 -0.62 -8.89 -11.04
N ALA A 117 -0.21 -8.93 -9.78
CA ALA A 117 -0.68 -7.99 -8.77
C ALA A 117 0.02 -6.65 -9.00
N THR A 118 -0.67 -5.68 -9.59
CA THR A 118 -0.09 -4.37 -9.91
C THR A 118 -0.36 -3.32 -8.83
N ALA A 119 -1.42 -3.48 -8.03
CA ALA A 119 -1.82 -2.44 -7.11
C ALA A 119 -0.89 -2.32 -5.91
N SER A 120 -0.43 -1.11 -5.65
CA SER A 120 0.24 -0.73 -4.41
C SER A 120 -0.79 -0.24 -3.41
N LEU A 121 -0.77 -0.84 -2.22
CA LEU A 121 -1.79 -0.62 -1.20
C LEU A 121 -1.38 0.55 -0.30
N VAL A 122 -2.36 1.40 0.02
CA VAL A 122 -2.25 2.44 1.05
C VAL A 122 -3.45 2.32 1.97
N MET A 123 -3.24 2.40 3.29
CA MET A 123 -4.32 2.38 4.26
C MET A 123 -4.34 3.69 5.04
N THR A 124 -5.51 4.32 5.12
CA THR A 124 -5.73 5.50 5.94
C THR A 124 -6.49 5.10 7.19
N GLN A 125 -5.89 5.28 8.37
CA GLN A 125 -6.53 4.91 9.63
C GLN A 125 -6.65 6.09 10.59
N ASN A 126 -7.78 6.14 11.28
CA ASN A 126 -8.07 7.10 12.35
C ASN A 126 -8.05 6.36 13.69
N GLY A 127 -7.31 6.87 14.68
CA GLY A 127 -7.34 6.34 16.05
C GLY A 127 -6.64 4.99 16.24
N VAL A 128 -6.96 4.33 17.35
CA VAL A 128 -6.26 3.15 17.87
C VAL A 128 -7.04 1.87 17.54
N GLY A 129 -6.33 0.79 17.17
CA GLY A 129 -6.93 -0.56 17.03
C GLY A 129 -7.09 -1.10 15.60
N PHE A 130 -6.10 -0.88 14.73
CA PHE A 130 -6.04 -1.48 13.39
C PHE A 130 -5.11 -2.70 13.35
N PRO A 131 -5.34 -3.67 12.43
CA PRO A 131 -4.49 -4.86 12.31
C PRO A 131 -3.06 -4.47 11.91
N VAL A 132 -2.07 -4.98 12.64
CA VAL A 132 -0.65 -4.74 12.37
C VAL A 132 0.01 -5.99 11.83
N SER A 133 0.84 -5.81 10.81
CA SER A 133 1.66 -6.86 10.20
C SER A 133 3.09 -6.37 10.00
N ARG A 134 4.03 -7.32 9.89
CA ARG A 134 5.44 -7.06 9.52
C ARG A 134 5.60 -6.41 8.13
N SER A 135 4.63 -6.58 7.23
CA SER A 135 4.69 -6.06 5.87
C SER A 135 4.02 -4.70 5.71
N MET A 136 3.82 -3.98 6.82
CA MET A 136 3.21 -2.64 6.87
C MET A 136 4.19 -1.56 7.32
N LEU A 137 4.29 -0.48 6.55
CA LEU A 137 5.05 0.74 6.87
C LEU A 137 4.12 1.76 7.54
N ILE A 138 4.17 1.83 8.87
CA ILE A 138 3.30 2.73 9.64
C ILE A 138 3.93 4.12 9.76
N CYS A 139 3.27 5.11 9.15
CA CYS A 139 3.62 6.51 9.26
C CYS A 139 2.64 7.21 10.21
N ARG A 140 3.15 7.63 11.37
CA ARG A 140 2.42 8.50 12.31
C ARG A 140 2.48 9.93 11.82
N LEU A 141 1.34 10.47 11.41
CA LEU A 141 1.17 11.84 10.96
C LEU A 141 0.63 12.68 12.10
N THR A 142 1.35 13.76 12.42
CA THR A 142 0.87 14.82 13.29
C THR A 142 0.10 15.85 12.48
N GLU A 143 0.71 16.30 11.38
CA GLU A 143 0.17 17.32 10.49
C GLU A 143 0.56 17.00 9.03
N VAL A 144 -0.18 17.56 8.10
CA VAL A 144 0.10 17.48 6.66
C VAL A 144 0.29 18.92 6.18
N ASP A 145 1.47 19.20 5.65
CA ASP A 145 1.71 20.46 4.94
C ASP A 145 0.93 20.43 3.62
N TRP A 146 0.09 21.43 3.34
CA TRP A 146 -0.74 21.47 2.13
C TRP A 146 -0.07 22.12 0.92
N HIS A 147 1.12 22.73 1.10
CA HIS A 147 1.84 23.40 0.02
C HIS A 147 2.26 22.45 -1.12
N TYR A 148 2.32 21.13 -0.86
CA TYR A 148 2.60 20.15 -1.93
C TYR A 148 1.56 20.20 -3.05
N ALA A 149 0.31 20.57 -2.76
CA ALA A 149 -0.75 20.56 -3.76
C ALA A 149 -0.58 21.67 -4.81
N THR A 150 0.04 22.79 -4.42
CA THR A 150 0.25 23.96 -5.27
C THR A 150 1.65 24.02 -5.87
N GLU A 151 2.67 23.61 -5.11
CA GLU A 151 4.07 23.80 -5.49
C GLU A 151 4.69 22.57 -6.16
N MET A 152 4.14 21.38 -5.93
CA MET A 152 4.72 20.13 -6.43
C MET A 152 3.86 19.49 -7.51
N ASN A 153 4.53 18.95 -8.53
CA ASN A 153 3.88 18.15 -9.56
C ASN A 153 3.98 16.64 -9.21
N PRO A 154 2.84 15.93 -9.07
CA PRO A 154 2.83 14.47 -8.83
C PRO A 154 3.68 13.67 -9.82
N HIS A 155 3.71 14.07 -11.10
CA HIS A 155 4.50 13.38 -12.12
C HIS A 155 6.01 13.46 -11.83
N GLN A 156 6.48 14.58 -11.26
CA GLN A 156 7.89 14.73 -10.88
C GLN A 156 8.24 13.83 -9.69
N VAL A 157 7.33 13.68 -8.72
CA VAL A 157 7.52 12.76 -7.58
C VAL A 157 7.70 11.32 -8.07
N TRP A 158 6.83 10.87 -8.98
CA TRP A 158 6.95 9.54 -9.59
C TRP A 158 8.20 9.39 -10.47
N ALA A 159 8.57 10.42 -11.24
CA ALA A 159 9.80 10.42 -12.03
C ALA A 159 11.04 10.26 -11.14
N GLN A 160 11.09 10.96 -10.00
CA GLN A 160 12.15 10.79 -9.00
C GLN A 160 12.17 9.37 -8.41
N ALA A 161 11.01 8.78 -8.14
CA ALA A 161 10.91 7.41 -7.64
C ALA A 161 11.44 6.39 -8.66
N VAL A 162 11.10 6.54 -9.94
CA VAL A 162 11.61 5.68 -11.02
C VAL A 162 13.12 5.82 -11.17
N ALA A 163 13.65 7.05 -11.15
CA ALA A 163 15.09 7.30 -11.22
C ALA A 163 15.83 6.68 -10.03
N ALA A 164 15.31 6.84 -8.80
CA ALA A 164 15.89 6.26 -7.60
C ALA A 164 15.89 4.72 -7.65
N TYR A 165 14.81 4.11 -8.14
CA TYR A 165 14.75 2.66 -8.33
C TYR A 165 15.71 2.17 -9.42
N GLY A 166 15.83 2.89 -10.52
CA GLY A 166 16.81 2.59 -11.57
C GLY A 166 18.25 2.59 -11.04
N GLN A 167 18.61 3.58 -10.22
CA GLN A 167 19.91 3.63 -9.53
C GLN A 167 20.09 2.44 -8.57
N LEU A 168 19.07 2.10 -7.79
CA LEU A 168 19.09 0.94 -6.89
C LEU A 168 19.34 -0.36 -7.65
N ARG A 169 18.64 -0.56 -8.78
CA ARG A 169 18.79 -1.76 -9.64
C ARG A 169 20.21 -1.91 -10.17
N GLN A 170 20.89 -0.81 -10.48
CA GLN A 170 22.27 -0.79 -10.95
C GLN A 170 23.30 -1.00 -9.83
N THR A 171 23.00 -0.53 -8.62
CA THR A 171 23.96 -0.49 -7.49
C THR A 171 23.94 -1.75 -6.63
N ALA A 172 23.14 -2.77 -7.01
CA ALA A 172 22.74 -3.94 -6.23
C ALA A 172 23.79 -4.46 -5.22
N SER A 173 23.79 -3.82 -4.06
CA SER A 173 24.37 -4.27 -2.81
C SER A 173 23.27 -4.04 -1.79
N THR A 174 22.61 -5.13 -1.41
CA THR A 174 21.37 -5.27 -0.62
C THR A 174 21.40 -4.55 0.74
N HIS A 175 22.51 -3.90 1.11
CA HIS A 175 22.81 -3.39 2.43
C HIS A 175 22.15 -2.05 2.81
N GLN A 176 21.57 -1.30 1.86
CA GLN A 176 20.94 -0.01 2.20
C GLN A 176 19.50 -0.12 2.75
N LEU A 177 18.87 -1.31 2.70
CA LEU A 177 17.47 -1.53 3.09
C LEU A 177 17.31 -2.12 4.50
N ALA A 178 18.30 -2.88 4.98
CA ALA A 178 18.26 -3.58 6.26
C ALA A 178 18.00 -2.70 7.50
N PRO A 179 18.64 -1.53 7.71
CA PRO A 179 18.49 -0.77 8.95
C PRO A 179 17.09 -0.16 9.15
N LEU A 180 16.33 -0.02 8.07
CA LEU A 180 14.98 0.56 8.10
C LEU A 180 13.89 -0.45 8.40
N LEU A 181 14.08 -1.67 7.94
CA LEU A 181 13.23 -2.80 8.30
C LEU A 181 13.30 -3.05 9.81
N GLU A 182 14.47 -2.91 10.42
CA GLU A 182 14.65 -3.03 11.87
C GLU A 182 13.92 -1.91 12.64
N LEU A 183 14.00 -0.67 12.16
CA LEU A 183 13.30 0.46 12.78
C LEU A 183 11.78 0.32 12.66
N GLN A 184 11.30 -0.18 11.52
CA GLN A 184 9.89 -0.51 11.27
C GLN A 184 9.41 -1.63 12.21
N GLN A 185 10.18 -2.70 12.37
CA GLN A 185 9.82 -3.78 13.30
C GLN A 185 9.69 -3.27 14.74
N LYS A 186 10.54 -2.33 15.17
CA LYS A 186 10.42 -1.68 16.49
C LYS A 186 9.12 -0.87 16.62
N ILE A 187 8.73 -0.13 15.58
CA ILE A 187 7.48 0.63 15.57
C ILE A 187 6.27 -0.31 15.57
N ASN A 188 6.27 -1.35 14.74
CA ASN A 188 5.15 -2.29 14.64
C ASN A 188 4.93 -3.03 15.96
N ARG A 189 5.99 -3.45 16.65
CA ARG A 189 5.91 -4.04 18.01
C ARG A 189 5.29 -3.10 19.06
N ALA A 190 5.37 -1.78 18.87
CA ALA A 190 4.73 -0.82 19.77
C ALA A 190 3.21 -0.74 19.58
N TYR A 191 2.67 -1.31 18.49
CA TYR A 191 1.24 -1.37 18.20
C TYR A 191 0.62 -2.75 18.49
N GLU A 192 1.43 -3.79 18.69
CA GLU A 192 0.98 -5.13 19.09
C GLU A 192 0.63 -5.23 20.59
N ARG A 193 0.84 -4.16 21.38
CA ARG A 193 0.54 -4.07 22.81
C ARG A 193 -0.71 -3.24 23.07
#